data_AF-A0A7V9UYL0-F1
#
_entry.id   AF-A0A7V9UYL0-F1
#
_cell.length_a   1.000
_cell.length_b   1.000
_cell.length_c   1.000
_cell.angle_alpha   90.00
_cell.angle_beta   90.00
_cell.angle_gamma   90.00
#
_symmetry.space_group_name_H-M   'P 1'
#
loop_
_entity.id
_entity.type
_entity.pdbx_description
1 polymer ?
#
loop_
_entity_poly.entity_id
_entity_poly.type
_entity_poly.pdbx_seq_one_letter_code
_entity_poly.pdbx_strand_id
1 'polypeptide(L)' 'MQEQVSLKRTVIVRFPDGQTQYWLTDKAFSEGDAITQNGGSWIVSEVLDSGRIDTHTTVTLRLADS' A
#
# COMPACT_ATOMS: atom_id res chain seq x y z
N MET A 1 29.91 0.71 7.20
CA MET A 1 28.52 1.20 7.37
C MET A 1 27.78 0.74 6.12
N GLN A 2 26.98 -0.32 6.19
CA GLN A 2 26.22 -0.76 5.02
C GLN A 2 25.06 0.23 4.85
N GLU A 3 25.10 1.04 3.80
CA GLU A 3 23.94 1.79 3.33
C GLU A 3 22.87 0.77 2.91
N GLN A 4 21.85 0.62 3.74
CA GLN A 4 20.67 -0.14 3.38
C GLN A 4 19.97 0.61 2.25
N VAL A 5 20.23 0.18 1.01
CA VAL A 5 19.56 0.73 -0.17
C VAL A 5 18.06 0.54 0.04
N SER A 6 17.36 1.65 0.31
CA SER A 6 15.91 1.65 0.45
C SER A 6 15.33 1.42 -0.93
N LEU A 7 15.02 0.17 -1.26
CA LEU A 7 14.32 -0.19 -2.48
C LEU A 7 12.92 0.43 -2.42
N LYS A 8 12.76 1.56 -3.11
CA LYS A 8 11.46 2.19 -3.31
C LYS A 8 10.67 1.34 -4.30
N ARG A 9 9.54 0.80 -3.85
CA ARG A 9 8.56 0.07 -4.68
C ARG A 9 7.37 0.96 -4.98
N THR A 10 6.73 0.68 -6.10
CA THR A 10 5.47 1.34 -6.44
C THR A 10 4.33 0.55 -5.78
N VAL A 11 3.47 1.24 -5.03
CA VAL A 11 2.28 0.65 -4.43
C VAL A 11 1.05 1.25 -5.09
N ILE A 12 0.21 0.40 -5.66
CA ILE A 12 -1.06 0.78 -6.27
C ILE A 12 -2.14 0.65 -5.19
N VAL A 13 -2.75 1.75 -4.80
CA VAL A 13 -3.73 1.81 -3.72
C VAL A 13 -5.11 1.99 -4.31
N ARG A 14 -6.01 1.06 -4.05
CA ARG A 14 -7.40 1.09 -4.48
C ARG A 14 -8.29 1.47 -3.30
N PHE A 15 -8.97 2.59 -3.43
CA PHE A 15 -9.92 3.10 -2.44
C PHE A 15 -11.32 2.54 -2.70
N PRO A 16 -12.17 2.45 -1.67
CA PRO A 16 -13.53 1.91 -1.83
C PRO A 16 -14.46 2.82 -2.65
N ASP A 17 -14.14 4.10 -2.79
CA ASP A 17 -14.85 5.04 -3.68
C ASP A 17 -14.53 4.82 -5.18
N GLY A 18 -13.62 3.88 -5.49
CA GLY A 18 -13.20 3.56 -6.86
C GLY A 18 -11.95 4.33 -7.31
N GLN A 19 -11.45 5.30 -6.53
CA GLN A 19 -10.20 5.98 -6.81
C GLN A 19 -9.02 5.00 -6.70
N THR A 20 -8.05 5.16 -7.60
CA THR A 20 -6.76 4.46 -7.54
C THR A 20 -5.64 5.49 -7.43
N GLN A 21 -4.68 5.24 -6.55
CA GLN A 21 -3.47 6.05 -6.39
C GLN A 21 -2.21 5.21 -6.53
N TYR A 22 -1.10 5.87 -6.86
CA TYR A 22 0.21 5.25 -7.00
C TYR A 22 1.17 5.92 -6.02
N TRP A 23 1.73 5.15 -5.10
CA TRP A 23 2.67 5.65 -4.10
C TRP A 23 4.04 5.05 -4.34
N LEU A 24 5.08 5.86 -4.18
CA LEU A 24 6.44 5.38 -4.17
C LEU A 24 6.90 5.27 -2.71
N THR A 25 7.06 4.05 -2.20
CA THR A 25 7.38 3.81 -0.79
C THR A 25 8.28 2.58 -0.62
N ASP A 26 9.09 2.57 0.43
CA ASP A 26 9.81 1.35 0.86
C ASP A 26 8.98 0.50 1.83
N LYS A 27 7.87 1.03 2.35
CA LYS A 27 6.98 0.33 3.29
C LYS A 27 6.33 -0.89 2.61
N ALA A 28 6.37 -2.03 3.30
CA ALA A 28 5.56 -3.19 2.95
C ALA A 28 4.18 -3.02 3.58
N PHE A 29 3.13 -3.35 2.84
CA PHE A 29 1.78 -3.42 3.37
C PHE A 29 1.37 -4.88 3.54
N SER A 30 0.56 -5.13 4.55
CA SER A 30 -0.05 -6.44 4.82
C SER A 30 -1.52 -6.24 5.10
N GLU A 31 -2.32 -7.28 4.91
CA GLU A 31 -3.74 -7.25 5.25
C GLU A 31 -3.90 -6.90 6.74
N GLY A 32 -4.81 -5.98 7.05
CA GLY A 32 -5.02 -5.42 8.38
C GLY A 32 -4.15 -4.21 8.73
N ASP A 33 -3.14 -3.85 7.91
CA ASP A 33 -2.32 -2.66 8.17
C ASP A 33 -3.17 -1.39 8.11
N ALA A 34 -2.97 -0.49 9.08
CA ALA A 34 -3.67 0.78 9.13
C ALA A 34 -2.90 1.85 8.35
N ILE A 35 -3.61 2.56 7.48
CA ILE A 35 -3.09 3.66 6.67
C ILE A 35 -3.86 4.92 6.99
N THR A 36 -3.17 5.94 7.47
CA THR A 36 -3.74 7.27 7.64
C THR A 36 -3.32 8.16 6.48
N GLN A 37 -4.25 8.55 5.62
CA GLN A 37 -3.97 9.42 4.49
C GLN A 37 -5.17 10.31 4.14
N ASN A 38 -4.89 11.55 3.74
CA ASN A 38 -5.90 12.57 3.42
C ASN A 38 -6.89 12.83 4.57
N GLY A 39 -6.44 12.68 5.82
CA GLY A 39 -7.28 12.84 7.01
C GLY A 39 -8.25 11.68 7.28
N GLY A 40 -8.24 10.63 6.44
CA GLY A 40 -8.98 9.39 6.66
C GLY A 40 -8.09 8.26 7.19
N SER A 41 -8.69 7.38 7.98
CA SER A 41 -8.06 6.13 8.43
C SER A 41 -8.65 4.96 7.64
N TRP A 42 -7.76 4.17 7.08
CA TRP A 42 -8.08 3.06 6.18
C TRP A 42 -7.38 1.80 6.67
N ILE A 43 -8.00 0.66 6.44
CA ILE A 43 -7.41 -0.64 6.70
C ILE A 43 -7.15 -1.33 5.36
N VAL A 44 -5.96 -1.89 5.20
CA VAL A 44 -5.64 -2.75 4.06
C VAL A 44 -6.53 -3.99 4.15
N SER A 45 -7.44 -4.14 3.21
CA SER A 45 -8.36 -5.29 3.16
C SER A 45 -7.81 -6.44 2.33
N GLU A 46 -6.95 -6.15 1.35
CA GLU A 46 -6.37 -7.14 0.45
C GLU A 46 -5.02 -6.64 -0.04
N VAL A 47 -4.05 -7.55 -0.15
CA VAL A 47 -2.74 -7.28 -0.76
C VAL A 47 -2.53 -8.24 -1.92
N LEU A 48 -2.48 -7.68 -3.12
CA LEU A 48 -2.16 -8.37 -4.36
C LEU A 48 -0.70 -8.06 -4.69
N ASP A 49 0.19 -8.97 -4.31
CA ASP A 49 1.57 -8.96 -4.79
C ASP A 49 1.63 -9.63 -6.16
N SER A 50 2.11 -8.90 -7.16
CA SER A 50 2.16 -9.39 -8.54
C SER A 50 3.30 -10.40 -8.78
N GLY A 51 4.12 -10.71 -7.77
CA GLY A 51 5.11 -11.78 -7.81
C GLY A 51 6.33 -11.49 -8.70
N ARG A 52 7.52 -11.57 -8.07
CA ARG A 52 8.92 -11.68 -8.56
C ARG A 52 9.45 -10.87 -9.76
N ILE A 53 8.64 -10.41 -10.70
CA ILE A 53 9.09 -9.71 -11.92
C ILE A 53 8.57 -8.28 -11.95
N ASP A 54 7.40 -8.03 -11.36
CA ASP A 54 6.84 -6.69 -11.31
C ASP A 54 7.04 -6.04 -9.93
N THR A 55 7.64 -4.85 -9.94
CA THR A 55 8.06 -4.09 -8.75
C THR A 55 6.88 -3.44 -8.01
N HIS A 56 5.65 -3.73 -8.41
CA HIS A 56 4.47 -3.12 -7.83
C HIS A 56 3.60 -4.09 -7.01
N THR A 57 3.18 -3.59 -5.84
CA THR A 57 2.22 -4.23 -4.97
C THR A 57 0.90 -3.48 -5.09
N THR A 58 -0.21 -4.17 -5.31
CA THR A 58 -1.53 -3.54 -5.25
C THR A 58 -2.16 -3.82 -3.89
N VAL A 59 -2.71 -2.79 -3.26
CA VAL A 59 -3.42 -2.89 -1.99
C VAL A 59 -4.82 -2.31 -2.15
N THR A 60 -5.81 -3.01 -1.63
CA THR A 60 -7.20 -2.54 -1.57
C THR A 60 -7.49 -2.08 -0.16
N LEU A 61 -8.06 -0.89 -0.03
CA LEU A 61 -8.39 -0.29 1.25
C LEU A 61 -9.88 -0.39 1.54
N ARG A 62 -10.20 -0.47 2.83
CA ARG A 62 -11.54 -0.24 3.38
C ARG A 62 -11.49 0.83 4.46
N LEU A 63 -12.61 1.49 4.72
CA LEU A 63 -12.71 2.43 5.84
C LEU A 63 -12.38 1.71 7.15
N ALA A 64 -11.60 2.35 8.02
CA ALA A 64 -11.49 1.91 9.40
C ALA A 64 -12.82 2.26 10.10
N ASP A 65 -13.64 1.26 10.41
CA ASP A 65 -14.78 1.45 11.32
C ASP A 65 -14.24 2.11 12.61
N SER A 66 -14.81 3.28 12.96
CA SER A 66 -14.44 4.04 14.17
C SER A 66 -14.93 3.37 15.44
#